data_AF-A0AAV5PZS5-F1
#
_entry.id   AF-A0AAV5PZS5-F1
#
_cell.length_a   1.000
_cell.length_b   1.000
_cell.length_c   1.000
_cell.angle_alpha   90.00
_cell.angle_beta   90.00
_cell.angle_gamma   90.00
#
_symmetry.space_group_name_H-M   'P 1'
#
loop_
_entity.id
_entity.type
_entity.pdbx_description
1 polymer ?
#
loop_
_entity_poly.entity_id
_entity_poly.type
_entity_poly.pdbx_seq_one_letter_code
_entity_poly.pdbx_strand_id
1 'polypeptide(L)'
;MKPDCTPINKYNLNSADYWQYYGYSGNKELNEESLSSILKISTNQENEIGKIHKSILNDLIPSQEKFINLIENGNELKGKGIVFVSGDDYYWLTIMSIKYIRDELKDDIPIEIYIPERKKKDFLCGKIEMVFKNVECLYFDDYISKKYLEKIKGYQYKSIAMLLSKFSDILFLDSDNLPLVKPIEMFNIKEYKTQGLVLWPDFWKRSTNFKFYKMANIEKMSDVIMSTPSIESGQILINKKTHLKSLILSYYYNLYGPDYFYPIFSQGFPGEGDKESLYLASRVLNEKSFLMSGIKTKSVGFKDSKGIFSGQGILQRSPKLEYWFLHLNYPKLELEKFIDDGFFKMNHPRFLTTVRYAQKNSMDEENFRQLMGRDLESKLWEIMYQILKVDFKGFQVLKKYSNDEAADFCMERYKELQGR
;
A
#
# COMPACT_ATOMS: atom_id res chain seq x y z
N MET A 1 0.42 8.16 -23.96
CA MET A 1 -0.71 8.72 -24.73
C MET A 1 -1.64 9.39 -23.75
N LYS A 2 -1.66 10.73 -23.64
CA LYS A 2 -2.57 11.40 -22.68
C LYS A 2 -4.00 11.40 -23.27
N PRO A 3 -5.06 11.17 -22.47
CA PRO A 3 -6.44 11.37 -22.92
C PRO A 3 -6.69 12.76 -23.49
N ASP A 4 -7.17 12.82 -24.74
CA ASP A 4 -7.58 14.06 -25.41
C ASP A 4 -9.03 14.43 -25.07
N CYS A 5 -9.29 14.54 -23.77
CA CYS A 5 -10.57 14.98 -23.23
C CYS A 5 -10.37 15.72 -21.91
N THR A 6 -11.40 16.47 -21.50
CA THR A 6 -11.40 17.15 -20.20
C THR A 6 -11.30 16.16 -19.03
N PRO A 7 -10.66 16.52 -17.90
CA PRO A 7 -10.64 15.71 -16.69
C PRO A 7 -12.03 15.23 -16.25
N ILE A 8 -12.10 14.05 -15.65
CA ILE A 8 -13.32 13.39 -15.18
C ILE A 8 -13.45 13.65 -13.68
N ASN A 9 -14.10 14.75 -13.32
CA ASN A 9 -14.22 15.20 -11.93
C ASN A 9 -15.62 15.71 -11.56
N LYS A 10 -16.62 15.47 -12.43
CA LYS A 10 -18.01 15.90 -12.19
C LYS A 10 -18.84 14.74 -11.66
N TYR A 11 -19.39 14.91 -10.46
CA TYR A 11 -20.27 13.95 -9.80
C TYR A 11 -21.72 14.41 -9.93
N ASN A 12 -22.62 13.50 -10.34
CA ASN A 12 -24.06 13.80 -10.34
C ASN A 12 -24.67 13.57 -8.95
N LEU A 13 -24.05 12.70 -8.15
CA LEU A 13 -24.53 12.26 -6.85
C LEU A 13 -23.40 12.39 -5.82
N ASN A 14 -23.77 12.57 -4.55
CA ASN A 14 -22.81 12.52 -3.46
C ASN A 14 -22.31 11.07 -3.29
N SER A 15 -21.03 10.82 -3.55
CA SER A 15 -20.43 9.48 -3.45
C SER A 15 -20.53 8.91 -2.03
N ALA A 16 -20.49 9.76 -1.00
CA ALA A 16 -20.56 9.36 0.40
C ALA A 16 -21.85 8.60 0.74
N ASP A 17 -22.95 8.87 0.04
CA ASP A 17 -24.21 8.15 0.23
C ASP A 17 -24.16 6.69 -0.24
N TYR A 18 -23.13 6.32 -1.00
CA TYR A 18 -22.94 5.00 -1.61
C TYR A 18 -21.80 4.20 -0.97
N TRP A 19 -21.01 4.81 -0.08
CA TRP A 19 -19.89 4.14 0.58
C TRP A 19 -20.35 2.91 1.36
N GLN A 20 -19.71 1.77 1.08
CA GLN A 20 -20.12 0.48 1.62
C GLN A 20 -18.93 -0.39 1.99
N TYR A 21 -19.00 -0.98 3.17
CA TYR A 21 -18.09 -2.03 3.59
C TYR A 21 -18.37 -3.32 2.82
N TYR A 22 -17.31 -4.00 2.41
CA TYR A 22 -17.40 -5.31 1.79
C TYR A 22 -17.93 -6.34 2.78
N GLY A 23 -18.86 -7.19 2.31
CA GLY A 23 -19.52 -8.19 3.15
C GLY A 23 -20.60 -7.64 4.11
N TYR A 24 -21.07 -6.41 3.88
CA TYR A 24 -22.22 -5.80 4.54
C TYR A 24 -23.25 -5.29 3.51
N SER A 25 -24.53 -5.38 3.84
CA SER A 25 -25.62 -4.78 3.05
C SER A 25 -25.67 -3.28 3.34
N GLY A 26 -25.45 -2.46 2.31
CA GLY A 26 -25.65 -1.01 2.39
C GLY A 26 -27.09 -0.62 2.06
N ASN A 27 -27.45 0.63 2.31
CA ASN A 27 -28.80 1.16 2.03
C ASN A 27 -29.07 1.34 0.53
N LYS A 28 -28.03 1.55 -0.28
CA LYS A 28 -28.11 1.69 -1.73
C LYS A 28 -27.37 0.54 -2.38
N GLU A 29 -27.95 -0.13 -3.36
CA GLU A 29 -27.24 -1.19 -4.08
C GLU A 29 -26.14 -0.62 -4.97
N LEU A 30 -24.99 -1.31 -5.08
CA LEU A 30 -23.95 -1.01 -6.07
C LEU A 30 -24.12 -1.99 -7.24
N ASN A 31 -24.86 -1.53 -8.24
CA ASN A 31 -25.16 -2.24 -9.48
C ASN A 31 -24.76 -1.36 -10.68
N GLU A 32 -24.96 -1.86 -11.90
CA GLU A 32 -24.62 -1.13 -13.13
C GLU A 32 -25.20 0.30 -13.18
N GLU A 33 -26.49 0.45 -12.88
CA GLU A 33 -27.20 1.73 -12.95
C GLU A 33 -26.63 2.75 -11.97
N SER A 34 -26.51 2.35 -10.70
CA SER A 34 -25.98 3.21 -9.64
C SER A 34 -24.51 3.58 -9.87
N LEU A 35 -23.66 2.61 -10.22
CA LEU A 35 -22.25 2.84 -10.50
C LEU A 35 -22.01 3.66 -11.76
N SER A 36 -22.94 3.64 -12.73
CA SER A 36 -22.90 4.53 -13.91
C SER A 36 -23.32 5.96 -13.59
N SER A 37 -24.11 6.15 -12.53
CA SER A 37 -24.78 7.42 -12.22
C SER A 37 -23.99 8.34 -11.29
N ILE A 38 -23.16 7.79 -10.38
CA ILE A 38 -22.41 8.57 -9.39
C ILE A 38 -21.49 9.59 -10.07
N LEU A 39 -20.58 9.11 -10.92
CA LEU A 39 -19.65 9.93 -11.69
C LEU A 39 -20.17 10.19 -13.10
N LYS A 40 -20.19 11.46 -13.52
CA LYS A 40 -20.62 11.86 -14.86
C LYS A 40 -19.48 11.66 -15.86
N ILE A 41 -19.63 10.68 -16.75
CA ILE A 41 -18.75 10.46 -17.90
C ILE A 41 -19.50 10.75 -19.19
N SER A 42 -19.08 11.80 -19.91
CA SER A 42 -19.66 12.18 -21.21
C SER A 42 -19.31 11.16 -22.31
N THR A 43 -20.10 11.12 -23.38
CA THR A 43 -19.84 10.26 -24.55
C THR A 43 -18.45 10.52 -25.15
N ASN A 44 -17.99 11.78 -25.17
CA ASN A 44 -16.66 12.11 -25.67
C ASN A 44 -15.55 11.51 -24.78
N GLN A 45 -15.68 11.63 -23.45
CA GLN A 45 -14.73 11.01 -22.51
C GLN A 45 -14.75 9.48 -22.63
N GLU A 46 -15.94 8.87 -22.72
CA GLU A 46 -16.08 7.42 -22.88
C GLU A 46 -15.39 6.92 -24.16
N ASN A 47 -15.63 7.60 -25.28
CA ASN A 47 -15.04 7.25 -26.57
C ASN A 47 -13.51 7.43 -26.57
N GLU A 48 -13.01 8.52 -26.00
CA GLU A 48 -11.57 8.81 -25.97
C GLU A 48 -10.80 7.81 -25.08
N ILE A 49 -11.32 7.52 -23.89
CA ILE A 49 -10.71 6.52 -23.00
C ILE A 49 -10.76 5.12 -23.64
N GLY A 50 -11.88 4.75 -24.26
CA GLY A 50 -12.00 3.47 -24.99
C GLY A 50 -11.03 3.36 -26.17
N LYS A 51 -10.89 4.44 -26.96
CA LYS A 51 -9.92 4.52 -28.07
C LYS A 51 -8.48 4.34 -27.57
N ILE A 52 -8.12 4.99 -26.48
CA ILE A 52 -6.80 4.87 -25.86
C ILE A 52 -6.53 3.45 -25.39
N HIS A 53 -7.49 2.82 -24.69
CA HIS A 53 -7.36 1.43 -24.28
C HIS A 53 -7.12 0.51 -25.47
N LYS A 54 -7.92 0.67 -26.53
CA LYS A 54 -7.75 -0.10 -27.76
C LYS A 54 -6.33 0.07 -28.33
N SER A 55 -5.81 1.29 -28.38
CA SER A 55 -4.46 1.54 -28.91
C SER A 55 -3.35 1.02 -28.00
N ILE A 56 -3.50 1.12 -26.68
CA ILE A 56 -2.51 0.55 -25.75
C ILE A 56 -2.44 -0.97 -25.92
N LEU A 57 -3.60 -1.64 -25.98
CA LEU A 57 -3.67 -3.10 -26.04
C LEU A 57 -3.28 -3.67 -27.41
N ASN A 58 -3.68 -3.01 -28.50
CA ASN A 58 -3.48 -3.53 -29.85
C ASN A 58 -2.22 -3.01 -30.53
N ASP A 59 -1.71 -1.85 -30.12
CA ASP A 59 -0.56 -1.21 -30.77
C ASP A 59 0.63 -1.10 -29.82
N LEU A 60 0.47 -0.42 -28.67
CA LEU A 60 1.60 -0.09 -27.80
C LEU A 60 2.24 -1.34 -27.17
N ILE A 61 1.47 -2.16 -26.45
CA ILE A 61 2.00 -3.36 -25.80
C ILE A 61 2.60 -4.34 -26.83
N PRO A 62 1.91 -4.67 -27.94
CA PRO A 62 2.50 -5.51 -28.99
C PRO A 62 3.77 -4.92 -29.62
N SER A 63 3.82 -3.60 -29.85
CA SER A 63 5.04 -2.96 -30.39
C SER A 63 6.25 -3.07 -29.48
N GLN A 64 6.02 -3.22 -28.17
CA GLN A 64 7.07 -3.37 -27.16
C GLN A 64 7.34 -4.84 -26.81
N GLU A 65 6.70 -5.80 -27.48
CA GLU A 65 6.78 -7.22 -27.12
C GLU A 65 8.21 -7.76 -27.14
N LYS A 66 9.05 -7.31 -28.08
CA LYS A 66 10.47 -7.67 -28.09
C LYS A 66 11.20 -7.17 -26.84
N PHE A 67 10.93 -5.94 -26.40
CA PHE A 67 11.54 -5.35 -25.21
C PHE A 67 11.03 -6.02 -23.92
N ILE A 68 9.72 -6.26 -23.85
CA ILE A 68 9.08 -7.02 -22.76
C ILE A 68 9.69 -8.41 -22.66
N ASN A 69 9.79 -9.15 -23.78
CA ASN A 69 10.38 -10.48 -23.81
C ASN A 69 11.86 -10.49 -23.40
N LEU A 70 12.62 -9.44 -23.76
CA LEU A 70 14.01 -9.28 -23.33
C LEU A 70 14.12 -9.07 -21.82
N ILE A 71 13.23 -8.29 -21.21
CA ILE A 71 13.20 -8.10 -19.76
C ILE A 71 12.77 -9.39 -19.04
N GLU A 72 11.69 -10.02 -19.51
CA GLU A 72 11.10 -11.20 -18.86
C GLU A 72 12.04 -12.42 -18.91
N ASN A 73 12.67 -12.67 -20.07
CA ASN A 73 13.55 -13.82 -20.30
C ASN A 73 15.04 -13.51 -20.13
N GLY A 74 15.39 -12.23 -20.00
CA GLY A 74 16.76 -11.78 -19.84
C GLY A 74 17.33 -12.06 -18.46
N ASN A 75 18.62 -11.76 -18.33
CA ASN A 75 19.33 -11.83 -17.06
C ASN A 75 19.11 -10.59 -16.17
N GLU A 76 18.31 -9.62 -16.63
CA GLU A 76 18.06 -8.35 -15.96
C GLU A 76 17.12 -8.51 -14.76
N LEU A 77 16.12 -9.39 -14.85
CA LEU A 77 15.19 -9.68 -13.74
C LEU A 77 15.60 -10.94 -12.98
N LYS A 78 16.10 -10.76 -11.76
CA LYS A 78 16.59 -11.85 -10.91
C LYS A 78 16.23 -11.65 -9.45
N GLY A 79 15.96 -12.77 -8.79
CA GLY A 79 15.79 -12.82 -7.35
C GLY A 79 14.43 -12.30 -6.89
N LYS A 80 14.29 -12.33 -5.55
CA LYS A 80 13.08 -11.94 -4.85
C LYS A 80 13.44 -10.88 -3.83
N GLY A 81 12.59 -9.89 -3.64
CA GLY A 81 12.87 -8.83 -2.69
C GLY A 81 11.67 -7.96 -2.35
N ILE A 82 11.89 -7.09 -1.39
CA ILE A 82 10.92 -6.08 -0.97
C ILE A 82 11.24 -4.78 -1.69
N VAL A 83 10.21 -4.10 -2.18
CA VAL A 83 10.33 -2.76 -2.78
C VAL A 83 9.54 -1.78 -1.93
N PHE A 84 10.22 -0.78 -1.39
CA PHE A 84 9.61 0.38 -0.73
C PHE A 84 9.71 1.61 -1.63
N VAL A 85 8.72 2.50 -1.52
CA VAL A 85 8.90 3.92 -1.84
C VAL A 85 9.00 4.68 -0.53
N SER A 86 10.06 5.45 -0.35
CA SER A 86 10.34 6.15 0.91
C SER A 86 10.98 7.52 0.66
N GLY A 87 11.44 8.17 1.72
CA GLY A 87 12.00 9.52 1.70
C GLY A 87 11.32 10.46 2.67
N ASP A 88 12.03 11.51 3.09
CA ASP A 88 11.54 12.48 4.07
C ASP A 88 10.99 11.81 5.34
N ASP A 89 9.72 12.04 5.67
CA ASP A 89 9.08 11.55 6.90
C ASP A 89 8.82 10.03 6.87
N TYR A 90 8.84 9.41 5.68
CA TYR A 90 8.60 7.98 5.51
C TYR A 90 9.82 7.12 5.82
N TYR A 91 11.02 7.71 5.91
CA TYR A 91 12.22 6.97 6.29
C TYR A 91 12.06 6.30 7.65
N TRP A 92 11.49 7.01 8.63
CA TRP A 92 11.30 6.48 9.98
C TRP A 92 10.51 5.16 9.98
N LEU A 93 9.36 5.13 9.30
CA LEU A 93 8.51 3.96 9.22
C LEU A 93 9.18 2.82 8.42
N THR A 94 9.93 3.18 7.37
CA THR A 94 10.70 2.21 6.57
C THR A 94 11.82 1.56 7.39
N ILE A 95 12.59 2.35 8.16
CA ILE A 95 13.64 1.86 9.06
C ILE A 95 13.05 0.92 10.11
N MET A 96 11.92 1.29 10.70
CA MET A 96 11.20 0.44 11.66
C MET A 96 10.80 -0.90 11.03
N SER A 97 10.23 -0.89 9.83
CA SER A 97 9.84 -2.10 9.11
C SER A 97 11.06 -2.99 8.79
N ILE A 98 12.15 -2.40 8.29
CA ILE A 98 13.40 -3.14 7.99
C ILE A 98 13.96 -3.78 9.26
N LYS A 99 14.09 -3.02 10.36
CA LYS A 99 14.61 -3.56 11.61
C LYS A 99 13.72 -4.68 12.14
N TYR A 100 12.39 -4.53 12.08
CA TYR A 100 11.47 -5.58 12.46
C TYR A 100 11.67 -6.86 11.63
N ILE A 101 11.84 -6.73 10.31
CA ILE A 101 12.11 -7.86 9.41
C ILE A 101 13.43 -8.56 9.78
N ARG A 102 14.50 -7.79 10.05
CA ARG A 102 15.81 -8.36 10.38
C ARG A 102 15.84 -8.98 11.78
N ASP A 103 15.31 -8.28 12.77
CA ASP A 103 15.49 -8.65 14.18
C ASP A 103 14.41 -9.58 14.69
N GLU A 104 13.16 -9.41 14.29
CA GLU A 104 12.05 -10.21 14.81
C GLU A 104 11.67 -11.34 13.86
N LEU A 105 11.62 -11.05 12.56
CA LEU A 105 11.31 -12.08 11.57
C LEU A 105 12.53 -12.91 11.20
N LYS A 106 13.75 -12.44 11.47
CA LYS A 106 15.01 -13.11 11.10
C LYS A 106 15.04 -13.45 9.60
N ASP A 107 14.67 -12.48 8.77
CA ASP A 107 14.64 -12.61 7.32
C ASP A 107 15.64 -11.65 6.68
N ASP A 108 16.61 -12.18 5.93
CA ASP A 108 17.65 -11.43 5.22
C ASP A 108 17.26 -11.09 3.77
N ILE A 109 15.97 -11.20 3.43
CA ILE A 109 15.43 -10.87 2.11
C ILE A 109 15.96 -9.52 1.59
N PRO A 110 16.45 -9.45 0.33
CA PRO A 110 16.89 -8.20 -0.28
C PRO A 110 15.79 -7.12 -0.29
N ILE A 111 16.19 -5.86 -0.08
CA ILE A 111 15.29 -4.70 -0.03
C ILE A 111 15.82 -3.61 -0.95
N GLU A 112 14.95 -3.08 -1.80
CA GLU A 112 15.18 -1.87 -2.59
C GLU A 112 14.29 -0.74 -2.05
N ILE A 113 14.90 0.42 -1.78
CA ILE A 113 14.20 1.62 -1.32
C ILE A 113 14.30 2.68 -2.40
N TYR A 114 13.18 2.98 -3.05
CA TYR A 114 13.09 4.02 -4.06
C TYR A 114 12.77 5.38 -3.46
N ILE A 115 13.61 6.38 -3.73
CA ILE A 115 13.54 7.74 -3.20
C ILE A 115 13.20 8.72 -4.33
N PRO A 116 12.15 9.58 -4.20
CA PRO A 116 11.70 10.52 -5.23
C PRO A 116 12.79 11.40 -5.87
N GLU A 117 13.63 12.04 -5.06
CA GLU A 117 14.68 12.94 -5.54
C GLU A 117 15.89 12.90 -4.60
N ARG A 118 17.10 12.94 -5.17
CA ARG A 118 18.34 13.03 -4.40
C ARG A 118 18.51 14.42 -3.80
N LYS A 119 18.47 14.52 -2.47
CA LYS A 119 18.70 15.77 -1.76
C LYS A 119 20.17 15.87 -1.31
N LYS A 120 20.82 17.01 -1.55
CA LYS A 120 22.24 17.25 -1.19
C LYS A 120 22.58 16.99 0.28
N LYS A 121 21.60 17.05 1.18
CA LYS A 121 21.76 16.87 2.62
C LYS A 121 20.99 15.67 3.17
N ASP A 122 20.59 14.74 2.30
CA ASP A 122 19.99 13.47 2.74
C ASP A 122 21.08 12.40 2.83
N PHE A 123 21.53 12.16 4.05
CA PHE A 123 22.52 11.12 4.38
C PHE A 123 21.87 9.87 4.97
N LEU A 124 20.55 9.90 5.23
CA LEU A 124 19.88 8.87 6.02
C LEU A 124 19.82 7.56 5.24
N CYS A 125 19.52 7.63 3.95
CA CYS A 125 19.58 6.48 3.05
C CYS A 125 20.96 5.77 3.08
N GLY A 126 22.06 6.49 2.89
CA GLY A 126 23.40 5.88 2.97
C GLY A 126 23.67 5.25 4.34
N LYS A 127 23.19 5.87 5.42
CA LYS A 127 23.26 5.30 6.76
C LYS A 127 22.43 4.02 6.90
N ILE A 128 21.23 3.94 6.29
CA ILE A 128 20.39 2.74 6.27
C ILE A 128 21.15 1.56 5.63
N GLU A 129 21.78 1.76 4.48
CA GLU A 129 22.56 0.71 3.79
C GLU A 129 23.75 0.21 4.63
N MET A 130 24.38 1.10 5.41
CA MET A 130 25.47 0.73 6.32
C MET A 130 24.98 -0.05 7.54
N VAL A 131 23.78 0.24 8.04
CA VAL A 131 23.20 -0.37 9.24
C VAL A 131 22.58 -1.73 8.92
N PHE A 132 21.85 -1.83 7.81
CA PHE A 132 21.07 -3.01 7.46
C PHE A 132 21.67 -3.74 6.25
N LYS A 133 21.89 -5.05 6.39
CA LYS A 133 22.37 -5.89 5.29
C LYS A 133 21.31 -6.05 4.20
N ASN A 134 21.78 -6.23 2.97
CA ASN A 134 20.97 -6.45 1.76
C ASN A 134 19.91 -5.38 1.54
N VAL A 135 20.25 -4.13 1.84
CA VAL A 135 19.42 -2.95 1.54
C VAL A 135 20.14 -2.11 0.51
N GLU A 136 19.42 -1.68 -0.52
CA GLU A 136 19.91 -0.77 -1.56
C GLU A 136 18.93 0.39 -1.70
N CYS A 137 19.45 1.61 -1.68
CA CYS A 137 18.71 2.81 -2.01
C CYS A 137 18.89 3.16 -3.49
N LEU A 138 17.77 3.51 -4.12
CA LEU A 138 17.71 3.88 -5.53
C LEU A 138 16.96 5.20 -5.63
N TYR A 139 17.35 6.05 -6.57
CA TYR A 139 16.71 7.35 -6.76
C TYR A 139 16.02 7.40 -8.11
N PHE A 140 14.79 7.92 -8.15
CA PHE A 140 14.07 7.97 -9.43
C PHE A 140 14.70 8.95 -10.42
N ASP A 141 15.44 9.97 -9.97
CA ASP A 141 16.15 10.93 -10.81
C ASP A 141 17.37 10.35 -11.54
N ASP A 142 17.83 9.16 -11.13
CA ASP A 142 18.82 8.37 -11.87
C ASP A 142 18.21 7.74 -13.15
N TYR A 143 16.88 7.60 -13.22
CA TYR A 143 16.17 6.92 -14.31
C TYR A 143 15.20 7.83 -15.09
N ILE A 144 14.68 8.86 -14.43
CA ILE A 144 13.59 9.70 -14.94
C ILE A 144 14.03 11.16 -14.86
N SER A 145 13.89 11.90 -15.96
CA SER A 145 14.28 13.30 -15.94
C SER A 145 13.40 14.12 -14.99
N LYS A 146 14.00 15.15 -14.38
CA LYS A 146 13.34 16.02 -13.40
C LYS A 146 11.99 16.58 -13.87
N LYS A 147 11.88 16.94 -15.15
CA LYS A 147 10.65 17.43 -15.79
C LYS A 147 9.49 16.42 -15.71
N TYR A 148 9.77 15.12 -15.76
CA TYR A 148 8.75 14.08 -15.60
C TYR A 148 8.48 13.78 -14.12
N LEU A 149 9.50 13.79 -13.27
CA LEU A 149 9.32 13.61 -11.82
C LEU A 149 8.44 14.68 -11.18
N GLU A 150 8.54 15.94 -11.62
CA GLU A 150 7.68 17.04 -11.17
C GLU A 150 6.18 16.81 -11.46
N LYS A 151 5.86 15.89 -12.39
CA LYS A 151 4.48 15.50 -12.72
C LYS A 151 4.00 14.31 -11.91
N ILE A 152 4.91 13.59 -11.26
CA ILE A 152 4.61 12.40 -10.47
C ILE A 152 4.29 12.83 -9.04
N LYS A 153 3.08 12.50 -8.58
CA LYS A 153 2.55 12.88 -7.27
C LYS A 153 2.10 11.63 -6.50
N GLY A 154 2.63 11.47 -5.29
CA GLY A 154 2.18 10.49 -4.31
C GLY A 154 2.17 9.05 -4.84
N TYR A 155 0.99 8.46 -4.96
CA TYR A 155 0.78 7.05 -5.24
C TYR A 155 1.39 6.52 -6.55
N GLN A 156 1.65 7.40 -7.51
CA GLN A 156 2.21 7.04 -8.81
C GLN A 156 3.60 6.37 -8.70
N TYR A 157 4.39 6.72 -7.67
CA TYR A 157 5.73 6.17 -7.46
C TYR A 157 5.76 4.65 -7.27
N LYS A 158 4.70 4.03 -6.73
CA LYS A 158 4.66 2.60 -6.44
C LYS A 158 4.84 1.74 -7.70
N SER A 159 4.05 2.05 -8.73
CA SER A 159 4.11 1.37 -10.02
C SER A 159 5.46 1.54 -10.70
N ILE A 160 6.06 2.73 -10.58
CA ILE A 160 7.37 3.04 -11.15
C ILE A 160 8.48 2.28 -10.42
N ALA A 161 8.45 2.23 -9.08
CA ALA A 161 9.42 1.50 -8.27
C ALA A 161 9.43 0.01 -8.65
N MET A 162 8.24 -0.61 -8.76
CA MET A 162 8.13 -2.01 -9.18
C MET A 162 8.63 -2.24 -10.62
N LEU A 163 8.40 -1.29 -11.53
CA LEU A 163 8.93 -1.37 -12.91
C LEU A 163 10.45 -1.33 -12.93
N LEU A 164 11.04 -0.37 -12.20
CA LEU A 164 12.49 -0.14 -12.17
C LEU A 164 13.26 -1.20 -11.36
N SER A 165 12.60 -1.88 -10.41
CA SER A 165 13.25 -2.88 -9.54
C SER A 165 13.96 -3.97 -10.34
N LYS A 166 15.10 -4.47 -9.86
CA LYS A 166 15.76 -5.61 -10.55
C LYS A 166 15.15 -6.97 -10.18
N PHE A 167 14.28 -7.00 -9.17
CA PHE A 167 13.66 -8.25 -8.72
C PHE A 167 12.67 -8.79 -9.75
N SER A 168 12.72 -10.10 -9.97
CA SER A 168 11.68 -10.80 -10.73
C SER A 168 10.42 -11.01 -9.90
N ASP A 169 10.59 -11.23 -8.60
CA ASP A 169 9.51 -11.47 -7.65
C ASP A 169 9.56 -10.37 -6.59
N ILE A 170 8.53 -9.52 -6.57
CA ILE A 170 8.47 -8.33 -5.74
C ILE A 170 7.37 -8.49 -4.69
N LEU A 171 7.70 -8.21 -3.43
CA LEU A 171 6.74 -7.78 -2.43
C LEU A 171 6.86 -6.25 -2.31
N PHE A 172 5.91 -5.53 -2.90
CA PHE A 172 5.81 -4.09 -2.67
C PHE A 172 5.17 -3.85 -1.31
N LEU A 173 5.72 -2.92 -0.53
CA LEU A 173 5.17 -2.49 0.76
C LEU A 173 5.17 -0.96 0.89
N ASP A 174 4.06 -0.42 1.38
CA ASP A 174 4.04 0.94 1.93
C ASP A 174 4.81 0.97 3.26
N SER A 175 5.40 2.13 3.58
CA SER A 175 6.23 2.27 4.79
C SER A 175 5.45 2.05 6.10
N ASP A 176 4.14 2.32 6.09
CA ASP A 176 3.23 2.14 7.23
C ASP A 176 2.58 0.75 7.27
N ASN A 177 3.07 -0.18 6.46
CA ASN A 177 2.55 -1.53 6.38
C ASN A 177 3.60 -2.56 6.81
N LEU A 178 3.38 -3.14 8.00
CA LEU A 178 4.32 -4.02 8.65
C LEU A 178 4.04 -5.49 8.29
N PRO A 179 5.00 -6.23 7.71
CA PRO A 179 4.88 -7.66 7.58
C PRO A 179 5.00 -8.32 8.96
N LEU A 180 4.12 -9.28 9.24
CA LEU A 180 4.03 -9.98 10.53
C LEU A 180 4.64 -11.39 10.47
N VAL A 181 4.93 -11.88 9.27
CA VAL A 181 5.61 -13.15 8.98
C VAL A 181 6.75 -12.90 8.00
N LYS A 182 7.68 -13.85 7.89
CA LYS A 182 8.84 -13.75 6.99
C LYS A 182 8.42 -13.50 5.53
N PRO A 183 8.77 -12.35 4.93
CA PRO A 183 8.46 -12.06 3.54
C PRO A 183 8.94 -13.13 2.55
N ILE A 184 10.09 -13.76 2.79
CA ILE A 184 10.62 -14.81 1.89
C ILE A 184 9.66 -16.00 1.74
N GLU A 185 8.87 -16.31 2.77
CA GLU A 185 7.90 -17.41 2.76
C GLU A 185 6.67 -17.09 1.90
N MET A 186 6.32 -15.80 1.74
CA MET A 186 5.16 -15.38 0.96
C MET A 186 5.30 -15.76 -0.52
N PHE A 187 6.52 -15.72 -1.06
CA PHE A 187 6.83 -16.16 -2.42
C PHE A 187 6.71 -17.67 -2.63
N ASN A 188 6.48 -18.45 -1.58
CA ASN A 188 6.42 -19.90 -1.65
C ASN A 188 5.00 -20.48 -1.66
N ILE A 189 3.97 -19.66 -1.45
CA ILE A 189 2.58 -20.12 -1.43
C ILE A 189 2.10 -20.55 -2.82
N LYS A 190 1.12 -21.45 -2.84
CA LYS A 190 0.56 -22.03 -4.07
C LYS A 190 -0.09 -20.95 -4.94
N GLU A 191 -0.80 -20.03 -4.32
CA GLU A 191 -1.53 -18.94 -4.96
C GLU A 191 -0.56 -18.07 -5.76
N TYR A 192 0.57 -17.66 -5.16
CA TYR A 192 1.60 -16.89 -5.84
C TYR A 192 2.28 -17.68 -6.95
N LYS A 193 2.72 -18.92 -6.69
CA LYS A 193 3.40 -19.75 -7.71
C LYS A 193 2.53 -20.05 -8.92
N THR A 194 1.21 -20.10 -8.76
CA THR A 194 0.27 -20.43 -9.84
C THR A 194 -0.29 -19.21 -10.56
N GLN A 195 -0.52 -18.11 -9.83
CA GLN A 195 -1.15 -16.92 -10.38
C GLN A 195 -0.15 -15.83 -10.73
N GLY A 196 1.00 -15.72 -10.04
CA GLY A 196 2.01 -14.68 -10.25
C GLY A 196 1.65 -13.31 -9.66
N LEU A 197 0.38 -13.04 -9.35
CA LEU A 197 -0.06 -11.81 -8.69
C LEU A 197 -0.98 -12.16 -7.52
N VAL A 198 -0.63 -11.68 -6.32
CA VAL A 198 -1.45 -11.81 -5.11
C VAL A 198 -1.73 -10.42 -4.54
N LEU A 199 -2.99 -10.17 -4.24
CA LEU A 199 -3.54 -8.90 -3.77
C LEU A 199 -4.38 -9.11 -2.52
N TRP A 200 -4.48 -8.07 -1.70
CA TRP A 200 -5.24 -8.11 -0.45
C TRP A 200 -6.44 -7.16 -0.51
N PRO A 201 -7.57 -7.54 0.12
CA PRO A 201 -8.76 -6.70 0.17
C PRO A 201 -8.57 -5.50 1.09
N ASP A 202 -9.17 -4.39 0.71
CA ASP A 202 -9.50 -3.24 1.57
C ASP A 202 -10.87 -3.50 2.26
N PHE A 203 -11.30 -2.62 3.16
CA PHE A 203 -12.60 -2.66 3.82
C PHE A 203 -13.78 -2.42 2.86
N TRP A 204 -13.57 -1.74 1.74
CA TRP A 204 -14.64 -1.21 0.89
C TRP A 204 -15.09 -2.19 -0.19
N LYS A 205 -16.37 -2.12 -0.56
CA LYS A 205 -16.83 -2.67 -1.84
C LYS A 205 -16.19 -1.91 -2.99
N ARG A 206 -15.97 -2.62 -4.10
CA ARG A 206 -15.50 -2.00 -5.34
C ARG A 206 -16.54 -1.02 -5.87
N SER A 207 -16.08 0.18 -6.22
CA SER A 207 -16.92 1.29 -6.69
C SER A 207 -16.51 1.78 -8.08
N THR A 208 -15.87 0.93 -8.88
CA THR A 208 -15.48 1.26 -10.26
C THR A 208 -16.72 1.61 -11.08
N ASN A 209 -16.69 2.74 -11.77
CA ASN A 209 -17.77 3.17 -12.65
C ASN A 209 -18.00 2.12 -13.74
N PHE A 210 -19.25 1.70 -13.94
CA PHE A 210 -19.55 0.57 -14.81
C PHE A 210 -19.10 0.78 -16.26
N LYS A 211 -19.12 2.04 -16.75
CA LYS A 211 -18.64 2.37 -18.10
C LYS A 211 -17.19 1.96 -18.33
N PHE A 212 -16.37 1.85 -17.28
CA PHE A 212 -15.01 1.36 -17.40
C PHE A 212 -14.94 -0.03 -18.05
N TYR A 213 -15.83 -0.94 -17.67
CA TYR A 213 -15.79 -2.31 -18.19
C TYR A 213 -16.04 -2.34 -19.69
N LYS A 214 -16.91 -1.46 -20.20
CA LYS A 214 -17.14 -1.26 -21.63
C LYS A 214 -15.94 -0.59 -22.31
N MET A 215 -15.43 0.52 -21.76
CA MET A 215 -14.25 1.23 -22.30
C MET A 215 -13.01 0.32 -22.36
N ALA A 216 -12.92 -0.65 -21.45
CA ALA A 216 -11.81 -1.59 -21.38
C ALA A 216 -12.08 -2.95 -22.01
N ASN A 217 -13.23 -3.13 -22.66
CA ASN A 217 -13.61 -4.38 -23.33
C ASN A 217 -13.59 -5.62 -22.41
N ILE A 218 -14.00 -5.44 -21.16
CA ILE A 218 -14.12 -6.49 -20.13
C ILE A 218 -15.54 -6.55 -19.53
N GLU A 219 -16.55 -6.04 -20.24
CA GLU A 219 -17.95 -6.02 -19.82
C GLU A 219 -18.47 -7.41 -19.42
N LYS A 220 -18.05 -8.47 -20.12
CA LYS A 220 -18.42 -9.85 -19.77
C LYS A 220 -17.92 -10.32 -18.39
N MET A 221 -16.95 -9.62 -17.82
CA MET A 221 -16.36 -9.93 -16.51
C MET A 221 -16.83 -8.95 -15.42
N SER A 222 -17.67 -7.96 -15.75
CA SER A 222 -18.07 -6.89 -14.83
C SER A 222 -18.67 -7.43 -13.54
N ASP A 223 -19.60 -8.37 -13.60
CA ASP A 223 -20.25 -8.97 -12.43
C ASP A 223 -19.25 -9.64 -11.47
N VAL A 224 -18.29 -10.38 -12.04
CA VAL A 224 -17.23 -11.05 -11.26
C VAL A 224 -16.30 -10.01 -10.63
N ILE A 225 -15.95 -8.95 -11.35
CA ILE A 225 -15.05 -7.91 -10.86
C ILE A 225 -15.74 -7.05 -9.78
N MET A 226 -16.98 -6.64 -10.02
CA MET A 226 -17.78 -5.81 -9.12
C MET A 226 -18.10 -6.49 -7.80
N SER A 227 -18.26 -7.82 -7.82
CA SER A 227 -18.54 -8.60 -6.62
C SER A 227 -17.32 -8.79 -5.71
N THR A 228 -16.11 -8.40 -6.14
CA THR A 228 -14.92 -8.46 -5.28
C THR A 228 -14.83 -7.25 -4.35
N PRO A 229 -14.08 -7.34 -3.23
CA PRO A 229 -13.69 -6.16 -2.49
C PRO A 229 -12.81 -5.23 -3.34
N SER A 230 -12.73 -3.98 -2.89
CA SER A 230 -11.66 -3.05 -3.24
C SER A 230 -10.30 -3.61 -2.77
N ILE A 231 -9.21 -3.13 -3.35
CA ILE A 231 -7.86 -3.61 -3.07
C ILE A 231 -7.17 -2.68 -2.07
N GLU A 232 -6.35 -3.22 -1.18
CA GLU A 232 -5.37 -2.45 -0.40
C GLU A 232 -4.02 -2.54 -1.12
N SER A 233 -3.56 -1.42 -1.71
CA SER A 233 -2.29 -1.37 -2.46
C SER A 233 -1.07 -1.11 -1.59
N GLY A 234 -1.24 -1.01 -0.26
CA GLY A 234 -0.14 -0.98 0.69
C GLY A 234 0.70 -2.27 0.71
N GLN A 235 0.18 -3.38 0.16
CA GLN A 235 0.96 -4.59 -0.12
C GLN A 235 0.55 -5.25 -1.43
N ILE A 236 1.54 -5.59 -2.26
CA ILE A 236 1.34 -6.30 -3.53
C ILE A 236 2.44 -7.34 -3.67
N LEU A 237 2.08 -8.58 -3.95
CA LEU A 237 3.04 -9.64 -4.27
C LEU A 237 2.93 -9.96 -5.76
N ILE A 238 3.94 -9.61 -6.55
CA ILE A 238 3.91 -9.66 -8.01
C ILE A 238 5.14 -10.37 -8.57
N ASN A 239 4.94 -11.25 -9.55
CA ASN A 239 5.97 -11.80 -10.38
C ASN A 239 6.01 -10.98 -11.67
N LYS A 240 7.07 -10.18 -11.82
CA LYS A 240 7.20 -9.26 -12.94
C LYS A 240 7.37 -10.00 -14.27
N LYS A 241 7.89 -11.23 -14.27
CA LYS A 241 8.03 -12.03 -15.50
C LYS A 241 6.69 -12.47 -16.09
N THR A 242 5.63 -12.54 -15.28
CA THR A 242 4.29 -12.93 -15.74
C THR A 242 3.30 -11.78 -15.79
N HIS A 243 3.65 -10.62 -15.22
CA HIS A 243 2.76 -9.46 -15.06
C HIS A 243 3.38 -8.13 -15.52
N LEU A 244 4.45 -8.14 -16.31
CA LEU A 244 5.09 -6.90 -16.76
C LEU A 244 4.09 -6.04 -17.56
N LYS A 245 3.25 -6.65 -18.40
CA LYS A 245 2.21 -5.95 -19.16
C LYS A 245 1.16 -5.32 -18.22
N SER A 246 0.68 -6.05 -17.22
CA SER A 246 -0.22 -5.47 -16.18
C SER A 246 0.42 -4.33 -15.43
N LEU A 247 1.70 -4.45 -15.10
CA LEU A 247 2.43 -3.43 -14.38
C LEU A 247 2.62 -2.15 -15.23
N ILE A 248 2.90 -2.29 -16.53
CA ILE A 248 2.96 -1.18 -17.49
C ILE A 248 1.59 -0.49 -17.63
N LEU A 249 0.52 -1.26 -17.76
CA LEU A 249 -0.84 -0.72 -17.88
C LEU A 249 -1.30 -0.05 -16.57
N SER A 250 -0.97 -0.64 -15.42
CA SER A 250 -1.17 -0.02 -14.11
C SER A 250 -0.41 1.29 -13.97
N TYR A 251 0.86 1.34 -14.41
CA TYR A 251 1.62 2.59 -14.45
C TYR A 251 0.94 3.65 -15.32
N TYR A 252 0.42 3.27 -16.49
CA TYR A 252 -0.35 4.18 -17.33
C TYR A 252 -1.59 4.74 -16.62
N TYR A 253 -2.36 3.88 -15.93
CA TYR A 253 -3.50 4.30 -15.12
C TYR A 253 -3.10 5.27 -14.02
N ASN A 254 -2.01 4.99 -13.32
CA ASN A 254 -1.52 5.84 -12.24
C ASN A 254 -1.04 7.19 -12.80
N LEU A 255 -0.27 7.20 -13.90
CA LEU A 255 0.25 8.43 -14.52
C LEU A 255 -0.86 9.43 -14.89
N TYR A 256 -2.01 8.93 -15.35
CA TYR A 256 -3.19 9.75 -15.67
C TYR A 256 -4.32 9.57 -14.64
N GLY A 257 -3.98 9.10 -13.45
CA GLY A 257 -4.91 8.74 -12.39
C GLY A 257 -5.75 9.91 -11.90
N PRO A 258 -5.13 10.98 -11.36
CA PRO A 258 -5.87 12.08 -10.72
C PRO A 258 -6.95 12.71 -11.61
N ASP A 259 -6.67 12.86 -12.90
CA ASP A 259 -7.58 13.53 -13.84
C ASP A 259 -8.58 12.58 -14.51
N TYR A 260 -8.33 11.26 -14.52
CA TYR A 260 -9.13 10.32 -15.31
C TYR A 260 -9.40 9.01 -14.57
N PHE A 261 -8.36 8.21 -14.27
CA PHE A 261 -8.56 6.82 -13.84
C PHE A 261 -8.94 6.68 -12.36
N TYR A 262 -8.42 7.50 -11.44
CA TYR A 262 -8.78 7.40 -10.02
C TYR A 262 -10.27 7.70 -9.78
N PRO A 263 -10.84 8.77 -10.35
CA PRO A 263 -12.28 9.01 -10.29
C PRO A 263 -13.09 7.88 -10.94
N ILE A 264 -12.67 7.36 -12.10
CA ILE A 264 -13.36 6.22 -12.74
C ILE A 264 -13.32 4.97 -11.83
N PHE A 265 -12.18 4.68 -11.21
CA PHE A 265 -11.97 3.44 -10.45
C PHE A 265 -12.61 3.44 -9.07
N SER A 266 -12.66 4.61 -8.42
CA SER A 266 -13.10 4.73 -7.03
C SER A 266 -14.35 5.60 -6.85
N GLN A 267 -14.66 6.50 -7.78
CA GLN A 267 -15.82 7.40 -7.72
C GLN A 267 -15.91 8.17 -6.39
N GLY A 268 -14.78 8.65 -5.87
CA GLY A 268 -14.69 9.37 -4.60
C GLY A 268 -14.96 8.51 -3.37
N PHE A 269 -14.81 7.18 -3.48
CA PHE A 269 -14.84 6.29 -2.33
C PHE A 269 -13.55 6.42 -1.50
N PRO A 270 -13.58 6.04 -0.20
CA PRO A 270 -12.41 6.18 0.65
C PRO A 270 -11.22 5.38 0.12
N GLY A 271 -10.02 5.96 0.24
CA GLY A 271 -8.79 5.41 -0.33
C GLY A 271 -8.69 5.59 -1.85
N GLU A 272 -9.37 6.58 -2.45
CA GLU A 272 -9.21 6.90 -3.87
C GLU A 272 -7.74 7.19 -4.21
N GLY A 273 -7.23 6.48 -5.22
CA GLY A 273 -5.84 6.51 -5.62
C GLY A 273 -5.48 5.32 -6.52
N ASP A 274 -4.28 4.78 -6.32
CA ASP A 274 -3.70 3.71 -7.12
C ASP A 274 -4.33 2.33 -6.88
N LYS A 275 -5.14 2.18 -5.83
CA LYS A 275 -5.52 0.89 -5.26
C LYS A 275 -6.10 -0.12 -6.26
N GLU A 276 -6.94 0.35 -7.19
CA GLU A 276 -7.58 -0.53 -8.18
C GLU A 276 -6.74 -0.77 -9.44
N SER A 277 -5.68 0.02 -9.64
CA SER A 277 -4.99 0.12 -10.93
C SER A 277 -4.40 -1.21 -11.39
N LEU A 278 -3.69 -1.92 -10.53
CA LEU A 278 -3.02 -3.17 -10.88
C LEU A 278 -4.00 -4.33 -11.04
N TYR A 279 -5.02 -4.40 -10.17
CA TYR A 279 -6.05 -5.43 -10.29
C TYR A 279 -6.82 -5.28 -11.61
N LEU A 280 -7.32 -4.08 -11.90
CA LEU A 280 -8.07 -3.83 -13.14
C LEU A 280 -7.18 -4.04 -14.37
N ALA A 281 -5.91 -3.62 -14.35
CA ALA A 281 -4.97 -3.90 -15.42
C ALA A 281 -4.82 -5.41 -15.71
N SER A 282 -4.71 -6.24 -14.66
CA SER A 282 -4.64 -7.71 -14.82
C SER A 282 -5.91 -8.30 -15.44
N ARG A 283 -7.08 -7.73 -15.15
CA ARG A 283 -8.35 -8.17 -15.76
C ARG A 283 -8.42 -7.77 -17.23
N VAL A 284 -8.01 -6.54 -17.56
CA VAL A 284 -7.97 -6.03 -18.94
C VAL A 284 -7.05 -6.88 -19.83
N LEU A 285 -5.91 -7.33 -19.30
CA LEU A 285 -4.95 -8.15 -20.02
C LEU A 285 -5.23 -9.66 -19.93
N ASN A 286 -6.30 -10.07 -19.24
CA ASN A 286 -6.62 -11.47 -18.97
C ASN A 286 -5.46 -12.24 -18.30
N GLU A 287 -4.70 -11.55 -17.45
CA GLU A 287 -3.62 -12.13 -16.64
C GLU A 287 -4.19 -12.65 -15.31
N LYS A 288 -3.64 -13.77 -14.85
CA LYS A 288 -4.10 -14.48 -13.64
C LYS A 288 -3.80 -13.67 -12.38
N SER A 289 -4.70 -13.65 -11.41
CA SER A 289 -4.39 -13.04 -10.11
C SER A 289 -5.21 -13.68 -9.00
N PHE A 290 -4.65 -13.67 -7.80
CA PHE A 290 -5.31 -14.12 -6.59
C PHE A 290 -5.61 -12.93 -5.69
N LEU A 291 -6.89 -12.64 -5.49
CA LEU A 291 -7.33 -11.70 -4.46
C LEU A 291 -7.70 -12.51 -3.22
N MET A 292 -7.24 -12.08 -2.04
CA MET A 292 -7.59 -12.67 -0.74
C MET A 292 -9.06 -12.36 -0.35
N SER A 293 -10.04 -12.61 -1.23
CA SER A 293 -11.44 -12.14 -1.16
C SER A 293 -12.40 -13.03 -0.34
N GLY A 294 -11.93 -14.13 0.24
CA GLY A 294 -12.75 -15.05 1.04
C GLY A 294 -12.76 -14.76 2.56
N ILE A 295 -12.00 -13.77 3.02
CA ILE A 295 -11.79 -13.51 4.44
C ILE A 295 -11.99 -12.01 4.70
N LYS A 296 -12.89 -11.66 5.63
CA LYS A 296 -13.11 -10.25 5.99
C LYS A 296 -11.82 -9.65 6.58
N THR A 297 -11.46 -8.47 6.11
CA THR A 297 -10.42 -7.64 6.71
C THR A 297 -10.78 -7.33 8.16
N LYS A 298 -9.78 -7.33 9.04
CA LYS A 298 -9.99 -7.12 10.46
C LYS A 298 -9.45 -5.75 10.86
N SER A 299 -10.31 -4.88 11.37
CA SER A 299 -9.86 -3.57 11.85
C SER A 299 -9.26 -3.69 13.25
N VAL A 300 -8.23 -2.89 13.50
CA VAL A 300 -7.65 -2.61 14.82
C VAL A 300 -7.86 -1.15 15.16
N GLY A 301 -8.02 -0.83 16.44
CA GLY A 301 -8.34 0.50 16.93
C GLY A 301 -8.99 0.45 18.31
N PHE A 302 -9.50 1.57 18.78
CA PHE A 302 -10.06 1.70 20.12
C PHE A 302 -11.50 2.20 20.08
N LYS A 303 -12.24 1.98 21.18
CA LYS A 303 -13.50 2.67 21.45
C LYS A 303 -13.26 3.72 22.52
N ASP A 304 -13.77 4.92 22.32
CA ASP A 304 -13.72 5.96 23.34
C ASP A 304 -14.69 5.66 24.50
N SER A 305 -14.72 6.53 25.52
CA SER A 305 -15.63 6.38 26.67
C SER A 305 -17.11 6.44 26.30
N LYS A 306 -17.46 6.92 25.09
CA LYS A 306 -18.82 6.95 24.54
C LYS A 306 -19.13 5.70 23.69
N GLY A 307 -18.18 4.77 23.55
CA GLY A 307 -18.32 3.56 22.74
C GLY A 307 -18.13 3.79 21.24
N ILE A 308 -17.72 5.00 20.81
CA ILE A 308 -17.47 5.32 19.40
C ILE A 308 -16.14 4.69 18.99
N PHE A 309 -16.17 3.87 17.94
CA PHE A 309 -14.98 3.21 17.42
C PHE A 309 -14.15 4.17 16.56
N SER A 310 -12.85 4.19 16.82
CA SER A 310 -11.82 4.83 15.99
C SER A 310 -10.85 3.79 15.49
N GLY A 311 -10.92 3.50 14.18
CA GLY A 311 -10.03 2.56 13.51
C GLY A 311 -8.64 3.15 13.35
N GLN A 312 -7.63 2.35 13.70
CA GLN A 312 -6.22 2.70 13.60
C GLN A 312 -5.47 1.93 12.52
N GLY A 313 -5.97 0.77 12.12
CA GLY A 313 -5.29 -0.04 11.12
C GLY A 313 -6.09 -1.24 10.64
N ILE A 314 -5.46 -2.00 9.76
CA ILE A 314 -6.00 -3.18 9.09
C ILE A 314 -5.07 -4.36 9.35
N LEU A 315 -5.64 -5.45 9.84
CA LEU A 315 -5.01 -6.76 9.85
C LEU A 315 -5.48 -7.57 8.65
N GLN A 316 -4.52 -8.01 7.85
CA GLN A 316 -4.77 -8.76 6.62
C GLN A 316 -4.08 -10.12 6.67
N ARG A 317 -4.75 -11.11 6.06
CA ARG A 317 -4.46 -12.52 6.27
C ARG A 317 -3.83 -13.20 5.06
N SER A 318 -3.24 -14.36 5.33
CA SER A 318 -2.84 -15.35 4.35
C SER A 318 -4.01 -16.26 3.95
N PRO A 319 -3.84 -17.11 2.92
CA PRO A 319 -4.82 -18.14 2.57
C PRO A 319 -5.03 -19.16 3.72
N LYS A 320 -4.06 -19.28 4.64
CA LYS A 320 -4.12 -20.14 5.83
C LYS A 320 -4.68 -19.44 7.07
N LEU A 321 -5.27 -18.25 6.91
CA LEU A 321 -5.91 -17.45 7.97
C LEU A 321 -4.96 -16.79 8.99
N GLU A 322 -3.65 -16.90 8.82
CA GLU A 322 -2.65 -16.21 9.63
C GLU A 322 -2.58 -14.73 9.25
N TYR A 323 -2.37 -13.83 10.21
CA TYR A 323 -2.15 -12.42 9.89
C TYR A 323 -0.74 -12.22 9.32
N TRP A 324 -0.68 -11.68 8.12
CA TRP A 324 0.57 -11.41 7.42
C TRP A 324 0.94 -9.94 7.42
N PHE A 325 -0.05 -9.04 7.51
CA PHE A 325 0.19 -7.61 7.46
C PHE A 325 -0.60 -6.87 8.53
N LEU A 326 0.04 -5.85 9.09
CA LEU A 326 -0.56 -4.82 9.92
C LEU A 326 -0.32 -3.48 9.21
N HIS A 327 -1.36 -2.98 8.54
CA HIS A 327 -1.34 -1.66 7.93
C HIS A 327 -1.85 -0.62 8.91
N LEU A 328 -1.00 0.35 9.27
CA LEU A 328 -1.31 1.39 10.25
C LEU A 328 -1.81 2.66 9.56
N ASN A 329 -3.11 2.89 9.64
CA ASN A 329 -3.79 4.01 8.97
C ASN A 329 -3.65 5.32 9.76
N TYR A 330 -4.13 5.34 11.02
CA TYR A 330 -4.08 6.55 11.84
C TYR A 330 -4.29 6.29 13.35
N PRO A 331 -3.42 6.78 14.25
CA PRO A 331 -2.18 7.47 13.92
C PRO A 331 -1.14 6.47 13.39
N LYS A 332 -0.32 6.93 12.44
CA LYS A 332 0.88 6.19 12.05
C LYS A 332 1.89 6.23 13.21
N LEU A 333 2.86 5.31 13.22
CA LEU A 333 3.93 5.29 14.23
C LEU A 333 4.98 6.39 13.97
N GLU A 334 4.53 7.62 13.79
CA GLU A 334 5.34 8.81 13.55
C GLU A 334 5.77 9.40 14.89
N LEU A 335 6.98 9.04 15.35
CA LEU A 335 7.44 9.38 16.69
C LEU A 335 7.46 10.89 16.97
N GLU A 336 7.92 11.71 16.02
CA GLU A 336 7.93 13.17 16.19
C GLU A 336 6.53 13.74 16.39
N LYS A 337 5.57 13.23 15.61
CA LYS A 337 4.18 13.63 15.74
C LYS A 337 3.63 13.21 17.11
N PHE A 338 4.02 12.04 17.61
CA PHE A 338 3.64 11.64 18.95
C PHE A 338 4.19 12.56 20.05
N ILE A 339 5.40 13.05 19.89
CA ILE A 339 5.99 14.00 20.84
C ILE A 339 5.31 15.37 20.72
N ASP A 340 5.13 15.87 19.50
CA ASP A 340 4.51 17.18 19.20
C ASP A 340 3.07 17.28 19.71
N ASP A 341 2.25 16.25 19.47
CA ASP A 341 0.85 16.17 19.91
C ASP A 341 0.72 15.93 21.43
N GLY A 342 1.85 15.82 22.14
CA GLY A 342 1.90 15.71 23.60
C GLY A 342 1.50 14.35 24.14
N PHE A 343 1.57 13.27 23.34
CA PHE A 343 1.12 11.93 23.76
C PHE A 343 1.86 11.38 24.98
N PHE A 344 3.08 11.83 25.23
CA PHE A 344 3.88 11.40 26.39
C PHE A 344 3.63 12.21 27.66
N LYS A 345 2.89 13.34 27.58
CA LYS A 345 2.55 14.16 28.75
C LYS A 345 1.59 13.38 29.67
N MET A 346 1.80 13.45 30.99
CA MET A 346 1.02 12.69 31.99
C MET A 346 -0.51 12.84 31.88
N ASN A 347 -0.98 13.98 31.35
CA ASN A 347 -2.42 14.29 31.26
C ASN A 347 -3.05 13.95 29.89
N HIS A 348 -2.27 13.41 28.93
CA HIS A 348 -2.80 13.06 27.61
C HIS A 348 -3.27 11.61 27.52
N PRO A 349 -4.37 11.33 26.80
CA PRO A 349 -4.87 9.98 26.62
C PRO A 349 -3.91 9.10 25.81
N ARG A 350 -3.11 8.29 26.52
CA ARG A 350 -2.15 7.32 25.95
C ARG A 350 -2.81 6.15 25.19
N PHE A 351 -4.15 6.05 25.16
CA PHE A 351 -4.81 4.96 24.42
C PHE A 351 -4.62 5.08 22.89
N LEU A 352 -4.33 6.29 22.39
CA LEU A 352 -4.14 6.56 20.97
C LEU A 352 -2.84 5.95 20.41
N THR A 353 -1.85 5.68 21.27
CA THR A 353 -0.60 5.01 20.90
C THR A 353 -0.67 3.49 21.07
N THR A 354 -1.79 2.98 21.59
CA THR A 354 -1.99 1.55 21.84
C THR A 354 -2.74 0.92 20.69
N VAL A 355 -2.14 -0.05 20.00
CA VAL A 355 -2.84 -0.80 18.94
C VAL A 355 -3.75 -1.82 19.61
N ARG A 356 -5.06 -1.65 19.44
CA ARG A 356 -6.07 -2.42 20.15
C ARG A 356 -6.95 -3.23 19.21
N TYR A 357 -7.60 -4.25 19.76
CA TYR A 357 -8.60 -4.98 19.01
C TYR A 357 -9.94 -4.21 18.98
N ALA A 358 -10.55 -4.09 17.79
CA ALA A 358 -11.71 -3.22 17.55
C ALA A 358 -13.04 -3.67 18.18
N GLN A 359 -13.21 -4.94 18.58
CA GLN A 359 -14.56 -5.51 18.73
C GLN A 359 -15.33 -5.22 20.04
N LYS A 360 -14.77 -4.69 21.13
CA LYS A 360 -15.62 -4.37 22.31
C LYS A 360 -14.97 -3.39 23.27
N ASN A 361 -15.82 -2.78 24.10
CA ASN A 361 -15.48 -1.80 25.13
C ASN A 361 -14.23 -2.21 25.91
N SER A 362 -13.48 -1.21 26.37
CA SER A 362 -12.24 -1.27 27.15
C SER A 362 -12.31 -2.05 28.49
N MET A 363 -13.29 -2.91 28.70
CA MET A 363 -13.51 -3.65 29.94
C MET A 363 -13.39 -5.17 29.80
N ASP A 364 -13.48 -5.73 28.58
CA ASP A 364 -13.19 -7.17 28.33
C ASP A 364 -12.02 -7.28 27.34
N GLU A 365 -10.82 -7.44 27.89
CA GLU A 365 -9.57 -7.62 27.15
C GLU A 365 -9.47 -9.03 26.51
N GLU A 366 -10.06 -9.25 25.34
CA GLU A 366 -9.32 -10.05 24.35
C GLU A 366 -8.21 -9.15 23.80
N ASN A 367 -7.10 -9.13 24.53
CA ASN A 367 -5.96 -8.25 24.29
C ASN A 367 -5.46 -8.44 22.85
N PHE A 368 -5.08 -7.35 22.15
CA PHE A 368 -4.42 -7.44 20.84
C PHE A 368 -3.21 -8.40 20.89
N ARG A 369 -2.55 -8.49 22.05
CA ARG A 369 -1.52 -9.50 22.37
C ARG A 369 -2.00 -10.94 22.18
N GLN A 370 -3.19 -11.29 22.67
CA GLN A 370 -3.79 -12.61 22.53
C GLN A 370 -4.13 -12.90 21.07
N LEU A 371 -4.69 -11.91 20.36
CA LEU A 371 -4.98 -12.04 18.93
C LEU A 371 -3.72 -12.32 18.09
N MET A 372 -2.63 -11.63 18.42
CA MET A 372 -1.35 -11.77 17.74
C MET A 372 -0.51 -12.94 18.25
N GLY A 373 -0.88 -13.54 19.38
CA GLY A 373 -0.07 -14.54 20.10
C GLY A 373 1.24 -13.99 20.66
N ARG A 374 1.44 -12.67 20.66
CA ARG A 374 2.65 -11.98 21.11
C ARG A 374 2.37 -10.50 21.40
N ASP A 375 3.22 -9.87 22.21
CA ASP A 375 3.16 -8.43 22.44
C ASP A 375 3.83 -7.62 21.32
N LEU A 376 3.11 -7.50 20.20
CA LEU A 376 3.58 -6.75 19.04
C LEU A 376 3.80 -5.28 19.35
N GLU A 377 2.95 -4.65 20.17
CA GLU A 377 3.09 -3.23 20.48
C GLU A 377 4.36 -2.97 21.28
N SER A 378 4.56 -3.69 22.40
CA SER A 378 5.77 -3.52 23.20
C SER A 378 7.03 -3.77 22.37
N LYS A 379 6.99 -4.77 21.49
CA LYS A 379 8.10 -5.06 20.59
C LYS A 379 8.41 -3.90 19.62
N LEU A 380 7.38 -3.25 19.05
CA LEU A 380 7.60 -2.10 18.18
C LEU A 380 8.23 -0.91 18.92
N TRP A 381 7.85 -0.68 20.18
CA TRP A 381 8.49 0.34 21.02
C TRP A 381 9.95 0.01 21.36
N GLU A 382 10.25 -1.25 21.63
CA GLU A 382 11.63 -1.72 21.82
C GLU A 382 12.49 -1.48 20.56
N ILE A 383 11.94 -1.80 19.38
CA ILE A 383 12.59 -1.58 18.08
C ILE A 383 12.87 -0.10 17.85
N MET A 384 11.88 0.78 18.07
CA MET A 384 12.06 2.23 17.93
C MET A 384 13.16 2.75 18.86
N TYR A 385 13.21 2.27 20.11
CA TYR A 385 14.29 2.59 21.04
C TYR A 385 15.66 2.13 20.51
N GLN A 386 15.78 0.88 20.06
CA GLN A 386 17.03 0.32 19.55
C GLN A 386 17.53 1.06 18.29
N ILE A 387 16.63 1.46 17.38
CA ILE A 387 16.97 2.27 16.20
C ILE A 387 17.71 3.54 16.63
N LEU A 388 17.11 4.28 17.56
CA LEU A 388 17.60 5.59 17.97
C LEU A 388 18.87 5.48 18.83
N LYS A 389 18.88 4.54 19.78
CA LYS A 389 19.93 4.43 20.80
C LYS A 389 21.16 3.64 20.36
N VAL A 390 20.98 2.68 19.46
CA VAL A 390 22.02 1.72 19.05
C VAL A 390 22.35 1.90 17.57
N ASP A 391 21.40 1.62 16.68
CA ASP A 391 21.68 1.45 15.24
C ASP A 391 22.07 2.77 14.56
N PHE A 392 21.39 3.85 14.93
CA PHE A 392 21.61 5.20 14.44
C PHE A 392 22.18 6.12 15.53
N LYS A 393 22.86 5.58 16.54
CA LYS A 393 23.50 6.39 17.57
C LYS A 393 24.45 7.41 16.95
N GLY A 394 24.29 8.68 17.33
CA GLY A 394 25.10 9.78 16.80
C GLY A 394 24.76 10.18 15.36
N PHE A 395 23.70 9.64 14.77
CA PHE A 395 23.21 10.00 13.44
C PHE A 395 21.79 10.53 13.55
N GLN A 396 21.53 11.75 13.05
CA GLN A 396 20.21 12.36 13.14
C GLN A 396 19.20 11.61 12.25
N VAL A 397 18.24 10.91 12.86
CA VAL A 397 17.14 10.23 12.14
C VAL A 397 15.89 11.11 12.08
N LEU A 398 15.63 11.82 13.18
CA LEU A 398 14.45 12.67 13.35
C LEU A 398 14.81 14.13 13.04
N LYS A 399 13.87 14.89 12.47
CA LYS A 399 14.09 16.27 12.01
C LYS A 399 14.15 17.27 13.16
N LYS A 400 13.30 17.11 14.17
CA LYS A 400 13.05 18.05 15.27
C LYS A 400 13.68 17.62 16.59
N TYR A 401 13.74 16.32 16.85
CA TYR A 401 14.19 15.77 18.13
C TYR A 401 15.54 15.09 18.02
N SER A 402 16.35 15.17 19.08
CA SER A 402 17.58 14.37 19.15
C SER A 402 17.23 12.89 19.33
N ASN A 403 18.08 11.99 18.81
CA ASN A 403 17.85 10.55 18.98
C ASN A 403 17.85 10.14 20.45
N ASP A 404 18.67 10.76 21.31
CA ASP A 404 18.72 10.42 22.73
C ASP A 404 17.40 10.79 23.43
N GLU A 405 16.90 12.00 23.20
CA GLU A 405 15.60 12.45 23.74
C GLU A 405 14.45 11.56 23.25
N ALA A 406 14.39 11.28 21.95
CA ALA A 406 13.36 10.43 21.37
C ALA A 406 13.45 8.97 21.87
N ALA A 407 14.67 8.46 22.09
CA ALA A 407 14.88 7.13 22.64
C ALA A 407 14.37 7.01 24.08
N ASP A 408 14.51 8.06 24.90
CA ASP A 408 14.00 8.06 26.27
C ASP A 408 12.46 7.94 26.30
N PHE A 409 11.76 8.63 25.40
CA PHE A 409 10.30 8.46 25.23
C PHE A 409 9.92 7.03 24.82
N CYS A 410 10.64 6.44 23.86
CA CYS A 410 10.40 5.06 23.45
C CYS A 410 10.63 4.08 24.61
N MET A 411 11.69 4.28 25.40
CA MET A 411 12.04 3.44 26.54
C MET A 411 11.01 3.56 27.68
N GLU A 412 10.54 4.77 28.00
CA GLU A 412 9.47 4.96 28.99
C GLU A 412 8.23 4.17 28.57
N ARG A 413 7.82 4.30 27.30
CA ARG A 413 6.65 3.60 26.77
C ARG A 413 6.84 2.08 26.75
N TYR A 414 8.01 1.61 26.36
CA TYR A 414 8.35 0.19 26.40
C TYR A 414 8.23 -0.40 27.81
N LYS A 415 8.82 0.27 28.82
CA LYS A 415 8.72 -0.15 30.23
C LYS A 415 7.29 -0.15 30.75
N GLU A 416 6.50 0.86 30.39
CA GLU A 416 5.08 0.93 30.77
C GLU A 416 4.31 -0.28 30.24
N LEU A 417 4.56 -0.69 29.00
CA LEU A 417 3.92 -1.84 28.39
C LEU A 417 4.36 -3.18 29.00
N GLN A 418 5.62 -3.29 29.43
CA GLN A 418 6.15 -4.49 30.11
C GLN A 418 5.59 -4.64 31.54
N GLY A 419 5.17 -3.56 32.17
CA GLY A 419 4.53 -3.58 33.50
C GLY A 419 3.03 -3.93 33.49
N ARG A 420 2.43 -4.17 32.32
CA ARG A 420 1.03 -4.58 32.12
C ARG A 420 0.96 -6.05 31.72
#